data_AF-A0A2G4DQH7-F1
#
_entry.id   AF-A0A2G4DQH7-F1
#
_cell.length_a   1.000
_cell.length_b   1.000
_cell.length_c   1.000
_cell.angle_alpha   90.00
_cell.angle_beta   90.00
_cell.angle_gamma   90.00
#
_symmetry.space_group_name_H-M   'P 1'
#
loop_
_entity.id
_entity.type
_entity.pdbx_description
1 polymer ?
#
loop_
_entity_poly.entity_id
_entity_poly.type
_entity_poly.pdbx_seq_one_letter_code
_entity_poly.pdbx_strand_id
1 'polypeptide(L)' 'MNKPPQNSAQMTDYLKARKLHLNGIIVVLVGMKKLNARANKNTKIEKLTIDAIKAELDFIDLQLKRKSG' A
#
# COMPACT_ATOMS: atom_id res chain seq x y z
N MET A 1 -8.92 2.51 33.87
CA MET A 1 -8.44 2.65 32.47
C MET A 1 -9.50 2.08 31.54
N ASN A 2 -10.08 2.90 30.67
CA ASN A 2 -11.09 2.39 29.72
C ASN A 2 -10.37 1.77 28.53
N LYS A 3 -10.67 0.50 28.25
CA LYS A 3 -10.11 -0.22 27.10
C LYS A 3 -10.56 0.48 25.81
N PRO A 4 -9.67 0.73 24.83
CA PRO A 4 -10.07 1.35 23.58
C PRO A 4 -11.20 0.53 22.92
N PRO A 5 -12.17 1.19 22.26
CA PRO A 5 -13.24 0.48 21.57
C PRO A 5 -12.63 -0.52 20.59
N GLN A 6 -13.06 -1.78 20.65
CA GLN A 6 -12.47 -2.90 19.88
C GLN A 6 -12.35 -2.57 18.37
N ASN A 7 -13.30 -1.78 17.86
CA ASN A 7 -13.37 -1.33 16.47
C ASN A 7 -12.16 -0.44 16.07
N SER A 8 -11.61 0.34 17.01
CA SER A 8 -10.46 1.23 16.76
C SER A 8 -9.13 0.48 16.62
N ALA A 9 -8.95 -0.57 17.44
CA ALA A 9 -7.80 -1.48 17.37
C ALA A 9 -7.87 -2.32 16.09
N GLN A 10 -9.04 -2.90 15.79
CA GLN A 10 -9.28 -3.67 14.57
C GLN A 10 -9.00 -2.85 13.30
N MET A 11 -9.41 -1.58 13.26
CA MET A 11 -9.13 -0.71 12.12
C MET A 11 -7.64 -0.41 11.95
N THR A 12 -6.91 -0.21 13.05
CA THR A 12 -5.47 0.07 13.01
C THR A 12 -4.68 -1.15 12.53
N ASP A 13 -5.04 -2.34 13.01
CA ASP A 13 -4.42 -3.59 12.58
C ASP A 13 -4.74 -3.91 11.12
N TYR A 14 -5.96 -3.62 10.68
CA TYR A 14 -6.34 -3.71 9.26
C TYR A 14 -5.46 -2.80 8.38
N LEU A 15 -5.28 -1.53 8.75
CA LEU A 15 -4.45 -0.59 8.00
C LEU A 15 -2.99 -1.07 7.91
N LYS A 16 -2.44 -1.61 9.00
CA LYS A 16 -1.09 -2.20 9.01
C LYS A 16 -0.99 -3.42 8.10
N ALA A 17 -1.95 -4.34 8.17
CA ALA A 17 -2.00 -5.53 7.32
C ALA A 17 -2.13 -5.15 5.84
N ARG A 18 -2.98 -4.18 5.52
CA ARG A 18 -3.16 -3.66 4.15
C ARG A 18 -1.87 -3.01 3.64
N LYS A 19 -1.21 -2.19 4.45
CA LYS A 19 0.09 -1.59 4.10
C LYS A 19 1.15 -2.65 3.79
N LEU A 20 1.25 -3.68 4.64
CA LEU A 20 2.19 -4.79 4.43
C LEU A 20 1.91 -5.53 3.12
N HIS A 21 0.64 -5.84 2.85
CA HIS A 21 0.23 -6.51 1.61
C HIS A 21 0.59 -5.69 0.36
N LEU A 22 0.26 -4.38 0.35
CA LEU A 22 0.58 -3.48 -0.76
C LEU A 22 2.09 -3.34 -1.00
N ASN A 23 2.89 -3.29 0.08
CA ASN A 23 4.35 -3.30 -0.01
C ASN A 23 4.89 -4.58 -0.68
N GLY A 24 4.25 -5.74 -0.44
CA GLY A 24 4.59 -6.97 -1.15
C GLY A 24 4.27 -6.88 -2.64
N ILE A 25 3.08 -6.38 -2.99
CA ILE A 25 2.63 -6.26 -4.38
C ILE A 25 3.53 -5.30 -5.18
N ILE A 26 3.87 -4.13 -4.62
CA ILE A 26 4.66 -3.13 -5.35
C ILE A 26 6.07 -3.63 -5.70
N VAL A 27 6.69 -4.44 -4.85
CA VAL A 27 8.01 -5.05 -5.12
C VAL A 27 7.93 -5.95 -6.35
N VAL A 28 6.90 -6.80 -6.43
CA VAL A 28 6.67 -7.69 -7.58
C VAL A 28 6.42 -6.88 -8.85
N LEU A 29 5.54 -5.88 -8.80
CA LEU A 29 5.20 -5.04 -9.95
C LEU A 29 6.38 -4.23 -10.48
N VAL A 30 7.24 -3.68 -9.59
CA VAL A 30 8.45 -2.98 -10.00
C VAL A 30 9.42 -3.93 -10.71
N GLY A 31 9.57 -5.16 -10.21
CA GLY A 31 10.33 -6.22 -10.88
C GLY A 31 9.77 -6.53 -12.27
N MET A 32 8.46 -6.74 -12.38
CA MET A 32 7.78 -7.00 -13.66
C MET A 32 7.93 -5.85 -14.66
N LYS A 33 7.76 -4.60 -14.21
CA LYS A 33 7.96 -3.41 -15.05
C LYS A 33 9.37 -3.36 -15.63
N LYS A 34 10.39 -3.70 -14.83
CA LYS A 34 11.80 -3.75 -15.30
C LYS A 34 11.99 -4.82 -16.39
N LEU A 35 11.38 -5.99 -16.22
CA LEU A 35 11.42 -7.06 -17.23
C LEU A 35 10.66 -6.66 -18.51
N ASN A 36 9.49 -6.04 -18.39
CA ASN A 36 8.70 -5.58 -19.53
C ASN A 36 9.37 -4.43 -20.29
N ALA A 37 10.06 -3.54 -19.59
CA ALA A 37 10.90 -2.51 -20.21
C ALA A 37 12.06 -3.12 -21.01
N ARG A 38 12.75 -4.14 -20.47
CA ARG A 38 13.78 -4.89 -21.21
C ARG A 38 13.22 -5.58 -22.46
N ALA A 39 11.96 -6.02 -22.41
CA ALA A 39 11.27 -6.66 -23.52
C ALA A 39 10.62 -5.66 -24.51
N ASN A 40 10.86 -4.34 -24.36
CA ASN A 40 10.23 -3.27 -25.15
C ASN A 40 8.69 -3.37 -25.22
N LYS A 41 8.06 -3.85 -24.14
CA LYS A 41 6.60 -3.93 -24.02
C LYS A 41 6.04 -2.60 -23.52
N ASN A 42 4.82 -2.27 -23.95
CA ASN A 42 4.11 -1.08 -23.46
C ASN A 42 3.78 -1.25 -21.97
N THR A 43 4.24 -0.33 -21.12
CA THR A 43 4.17 -0.45 -19.64
C THR A 43 3.19 0.52 -18.97
N LYS A 44 2.26 1.11 -19.73
CA LYS A 44 1.35 2.16 -19.23
C LYS A 44 0.47 1.67 -18.08
N ILE A 45 -0.04 0.45 -18.16
CA ILE A 45 -0.91 -0.13 -17.12
C ILE A 45 -0.10 -0.38 -15.86
N GLU A 46 1.09 -0.96 -15.97
CA GLU A 46 1.97 -1.21 -14.81
C GLU A 46 2.35 0.09 -14.11
N LYS A 47 2.60 1.17 -14.87
CA LYS A 47 2.85 2.49 -14.30
C LYS A 47 1.64 2.98 -13.50
N LEU A 48 0.44 2.97 -14.09
CA LEU A 48 -0.79 3.41 -13.41
C LEU A 48 -1.07 2.59 -12.16
N THR A 49 -0.87 1.27 -12.21
CA THR A 49 -1.05 0.39 -11.04
C THR A 49 -0.05 0.71 -9.93
N ILE A 50 1.23 0.95 -10.27
CA ILE A 50 2.25 1.35 -9.29
C ILE A 50 1.89 2.69 -8.65
N ASP A 51 1.46 3.67 -9.44
CA ASP A 51 1.11 5.01 -8.95
C ASP A 51 -0.13 4.95 -8.02
N ALA A 52 -1.14 4.13 -8.36
CA ALA A 52 -2.30 3.90 -7.50
C ALA A 52 -1.93 3.25 -6.15
N ILE A 53 -1.04 2.25 -6.16
CA ILE A 53 -0.58 1.60 -4.93
C ILE A 53 0.19 2.59 -4.04
N LYS A 54 1.05 3.43 -4.63
CA LYS A 54 1.76 4.47 -3.87
C LYS A 54 0.79 5.45 -3.21
N ALA A 55 -0.22 5.91 -3.95
CA ALA A 55 -1.24 6.79 -3.39
C ALA A 55 -2.02 6.14 -2.23
N GLU A 56 -2.33 4.84 -2.34
CA GLU A 56 -2.97 4.10 -1.23
C GLU A 56 -2.05 3.97 -0.02
N LEU A 57 -0.75 3.72 -0.21
CA LEU A 57 0.24 3.68 0.87
C LEU A 57 0.36 5.02 1.59
N ASP A 58 0.45 6.13 0.84
CA ASP A 58 0.49 7.49 1.40
C ASP A 58 -0.77 7.79 2.21
N PHE A 59 -1.94 7.38 1.70
CA PHE A 59 -3.21 7.54 2.39
C PHE A 59 -3.27 6.74 3.69
N ILE A 60 -2.81 5.49 3.69
CA ILE A 60 -2.72 4.66 4.91
C ILE A 60 -1.80 5.30 5.94
N ASP A 61 -0.66 5.86 5.51
CA ASP A 61 0.26 6.54 6.42
C ASP A 61 -0.35 7.80 7.05
N LEU A 62 -1.12 8.56 6.29
CA LEU A 62 -1.90 9.68 6.85
C LEU A 62 -2.93 9.21 7.88
N GLN A 63 -3.64 8.10 7.62
CA GLN A 63 -4.60 7.56 8.59
C GLN A 63 -3.95 7.05 9.86
N LEU A 64 -2.83 6.34 9.75
CA LEU A 64 -2.09 5.83 10.91
C LEU A 64 -1.53 6.97 11.76
N LYS A 65 -0.97 8.03 11.13
CA LYS A 65 -0.49 9.23 11.85
C LYS A 65 -1.61 9.94 12.62
N ARG A 66 -2.82 10.04 12.04
CA ARG A 66 -3.98 10.65 12.72
C ARG A 66 -4.49 9.83 13.91
N LYS A 67 -4.21 8.53 13.96
CA LYS A 67 -4.63 7.63 15.05
C LYS A 67 -3.56 7.48 16.14
N SER A 68 -2.33 7.92 15.89
CA SER A 68 -1.21 7.85 16.85
C SER A 68 -1.05 9.08 17.74
N GLY A 69 -1.81 10.16 17.49
CA GLY A 69 -1.90 11.35 18.36
C GLY A 69 -3.22 11.36 19.12
#